data_AF-A0A3S4KRD9-F1
#
_entry.id   AF-A0A3S4KRD9-F1
#
_cell.length_a   1.000
_cell.length_b   1.000
_cell.length_c   1.000
_cell.angle_alpha   90.00
_cell.angle_beta   90.00
_cell.angle_gamma   90.00
#
_symmetry.space_group_name_H-M   'P 1'
#
loop_
_entity.id
_entity.type
_entity.pdbx_description
1 polymer ?
#
loop_
_entity_poly.entity_id
_entity_poly.type
_entity_poly.pdbx_seq_one_letter_code
_entity_poly.pdbx_strand_id
1 'polypeptide(L)'
;MASNDGHRWAQAVDAVERAEAKSDNILHIDLIKCIAILDLFKDGSGLTAETSILESLFLNTSIENIRSALEDLSKWRVIIFKKHTGAWSVFEGSDFNIDQAVAQSRATMLGTDFSQLNKIANLYPVIAKRHYHQTGTFRWMNIALCHLNEVKKYSEEFQPRNGEFGLFLLALPERNVNEEQAKIICADASRSKPWPIVAGIPHNYLRIEDLGAELLALQIVQTKRGHELQGDAVARREVQARISATQSTLEEQLAEALATAEWCIDSAQAEPKGTLSSIASSLADNIYYKAPRLWSELVNRDNLSSNSVKARKELLYRMLENEGELHLGIEGYPASRGLYENDSPSYRLVCEAS
;
A
#
# COMPACT_ATOMS: atom_id res chain seq x y z
N MET A 1 7.00 15.89 15.94
CA MET A 1 6.01 16.92 16.32
C MET A 1 6.51 18.23 15.75
N ALA A 2 5.92 18.75 14.68
CA ALA A 2 6.27 20.09 14.20
C ALA A 2 5.79 21.11 15.25
N SER A 3 6.64 22.07 15.63
CA SER A 3 6.22 23.13 16.55
C SER A 3 5.10 23.97 15.91
N ASN A 4 4.22 24.52 16.73
CA ASN A 4 3.12 25.37 16.28
C ASN A 4 3.61 26.54 15.39
N ASP A 5 4.80 27.07 15.71
CA ASP A 5 5.46 28.13 14.95
C ASP A 5 5.89 27.67 13.55
N GLY A 6 6.30 26.41 13.39
CA GLY A 6 6.64 25.84 12.09
C GLY A 6 5.43 25.75 11.15
N HIS A 7 4.24 25.48 11.71
CA HIS A 7 3.01 25.47 10.93
C HIS A 7 2.62 26.86 10.44
N ARG A 8 2.63 27.85 11.35
CA ARG A 8 2.32 29.26 11.01
C ARG A 8 3.33 29.86 10.05
N TRP A 9 4.61 29.52 10.18
CA TRP A 9 5.64 29.91 9.21
C TRP A 9 5.35 29.33 7.82
N ALA A 10 5.00 28.05 7.72
CA ALA A 10 4.66 27.44 6.45
C ALA A 10 3.41 28.07 5.79
N GLN A 11 2.41 28.49 6.59
CA GLN A 11 1.24 29.23 6.09
C GLN A 11 1.61 30.64 5.60
N ALA A 12 2.49 31.34 6.32
CA ALA A 12 3.00 32.65 5.91
C ALA A 12 3.74 32.58 4.56
N VAL A 13 4.63 31.60 4.39
CA VAL A 13 5.36 31.37 3.13
C VAL A 13 4.39 31.06 1.98
N ASP A 14 3.43 30.15 2.20
CA ASP A 14 2.43 29.78 1.19
C ASP A 14 1.59 30.98 0.73
N ALA A 15 1.18 31.85 1.64
CA ALA A 15 0.40 33.04 1.28
C ALA A 15 1.20 34.02 0.40
N VAL A 16 2.51 34.15 0.65
CA VAL A 16 3.40 34.95 -0.19
C VAL A 16 3.52 34.32 -1.58
N GLU A 17 3.75 33.01 -1.67
CA GLU A 17 3.82 32.29 -2.96
C GLU A 17 2.51 32.41 -3.75
N ARG A 18 1.35 32.32 -3.09
CA ARG A 18 0.03 32.52 -3.73
C ARG A 18 -0.18 33.95 -4.25
N ALA A 19 0.33 34.96 -3.54
CA ALA A 19 0.29 36.34 -4.03
C ALA A 19 1.20 36.53 -5.25
N GLU A 20 2.42 36.00 -5.19
CA GLU A 20 3.41 36.05 -6.28
C GLU A 20 2.87 35.37 -7.56
N ALA A 21 2.14 34.25 -7.42
CA ALA A 21 1.49 33.59 -8.55
C ALA A 21 0.36 34.40 -9.21
N LYS A 22 -0.21 35.41 -8.52
CA LYS A 22 -1.32 36.24 -9.02
C LYS A 22 -0.87 37.62 -9.50
N SER A 23 0.23 38.15 -8.98
CA SER A 23 0.68 39.51 -9.28
C SER A 23 2.19 39.69 -9.12
N ASP A 24 2.81 40.30 -10.14
CA ASP A 24 4.20 40.76 -10.09
C ASP A 24 4.36 42.17 -9.47
N ASN A 25 3.27 42.75 -8.94
CA ASN A 25 3.33 44.08 -8.33
C ASN A 25 3.99 44.02 -6.96
N ILE A 26 5.09 44.77 -6.82
CA ILE A 26 5.90 44.89 -5.59
C ILE A 26 5.04 45.23 -4.38
N LEU A 27 4.04 46.12 -4.52
CA LEU A 27 3.18 46.52 -3.41
C LEU A 27 2.35 45.35 -2.86
N HIS A 28 1.84 44.47 -3.72
CA HIS A 28 1.09 43.29 -3.29
C HIS A 28 1.97 42.33 -2.49
N ILE A 29 3.18 42.08 -3.01
CA ILE A 29 4.16 41.16 -2.42
C ILE A 29 4.64 41.70 -1.07
N ASP A 30 4.94 42.99 -0.97
CA ASP A 30 5.38 43.61 0.29
C ASP A 30 4.26 43.62 1.33
N LEU A 31 3.02 43.95 0.93
CA LEU A 31 1.86 43.92 1.82
C LEU A 31 1.62 42.53 2.41
N ILE A 32 1.63 41.47 1.58
CA ILE A 32 1.42 40.10 2.09
C ILE A 32 2.55 39.68 3.02
N LYS A 33 3.81 40.04 2.74
CA LYS A 33 4.94 39.76 3.63
C LYS A 33 4.77 40.45 4.99
N CYS A 34 4.36 41.72 4.99
CA CYS A 34 4.06 42.45 6.23
C CYS A 34 2.91 41.79 7.01
N ILE A 35 1.80 41.48 6.35
CA ILE A 35 0.65 40.82 6.98
C ILE A 35 1.04 39.47 7.56
N ALA A 36 1.81 38.66 6.82
CA ALA A 36 2.25 37.33 7.24
C ALA A 36 3.16 37.38 8.48
N ILE A 37 4.11 38.33 8.53
CA ILE A 37 4.96 38.53 9.71
C ILE A 37 4.16 39.01 10.92
N LEU A 38 3.28 40.00 10.73
CA LEU A 38 2.44 40.52 11.82
C LEU A 38 1.51 39.42 12.36
N ASP A 39 0.90 38.63 11.49
CA ASP A 39 0.00 37.54 11.88
C ASP A 39 0.72 36.38 12.57
N LEU A 40 1.99 36.13 12.22
CA LEU A 40 2.85 35.15 12.87
C LEU A 40 3.19 35.55 14.31
N PHE A 41 3.54 36.81 14.54
CA PHE A 41 4.04 37.29 15.85
C PHE A 41 2.99 37.99 16.73
N LYS A 42 1.73 38.11 16.27
CA LYS A 42 0.66 38.86 16.98
C LYS A 42 0.49 38.50 18.46
N ASP A 43 0.65 37.22 18.81
CA ASP A 43 0.42 36.74 20.19
C ASP A 43 1.54 37.17 21.15
N GLY A 44 2.74 37.47 20.61
CA GLY A 44 3.89 37.94 21.40
C GLY A 44 4.12 39.44 21.31
N SER A 45 3.75 40.09 20.20
CA SER A 45 4.00 41.51 19.96
C SER A 45 2.83 42.42 20.35
N GLY A 46 1.60 41.90 20.39
CA GLY A 46 0.39 42.70 20.50
C GLY A 46 0.08 43.54 19.26
N LEU A 47 0.89 43.42 18.20
CA LEU A 47 0.69 44.13 16.93
C LEU A 47 -0.09 43.24 15.97
N THR A 48 -1.18 43.77 15.44
CA THR A 48 -2.00 43.12 14.41
C THR A 48 -1.93 43.88 13.11
N ALA A 49 -2.19 43.22 11.97
CA ALA A 49 -2.16 43.87 10.67
C ALA A 49 -3.43 44.71 10.42
N GLU A 50 -3.65 45.73 11.23
CA GLU A 50 -4.69 46.74 11.02
C GLU A 50 -4.38 47.59 9.79
N THR A 51 -5.41 48.05 9.08
CA THR A 51 -5.22 48.91 7.91
C THR A 51 -4.43 50.17 8.23
N SER A 52 -4.64 50.77 9.41
CA SER A 52 -3.89 51.93 9.91
C SER A 52 -2.40 51.66 10.08
N ILE A 53 -2.03 50.47 10.59
CA ILE A 53 -0.64 50.04 10.75
C ILE A 53 -0.01 49.84 9.38
N LEU A 54 -0.70 49.16 8.46
CA LEU A 54 -0.21 48.96 7.09
C LEU A 54 -0.04 50.31 6.36
N GLU A 55 -1.01 51.23 6.48
CA GLU A 55 -0.91 52.60 5.95
C GLU A 55 0.33 53.35 6.48
N SER A 56 0.73 53.11 7.73
CA SER A 56 1.92 53.73 8.33
C SER A 56 3.26 53.14 7.87
N LEU A 57 3.27 51.90 7.37
CA LEU A 57 4.49 51.20 6.93
C LEU A 57 4.94 51.65 5.53
N PHE A 58 4.00 52.10 4.69
CA PHE A 58 4.25 52.46 3.28
C PHE A 58 4.15 53.97 3.03
N LEU A 59 5.06 54.74 3.62
CA LEU A 59 5.05 56.23 3.61
C LEU A 59 5.04 56.88 2.21
N ASN A 60 5.56 56.18 1.19
CA ASN A 60 5.65 56.68 -0.18
C ASN A 60 4.50 56.18 -1.09
N THR A 61 3.49 55.53 -0.52
CA THR A 61 2.35 54.97 -1.26
C THR A 61 1.06 55.66 -0.81
N SER A 62 0.18 56.03 -1.74
CA SER A 62 -1.10 56.62 -1.38
C SER A 62 -1.97 55.62 -0.63
N ILE A 63 -2.78 56.12 0.31
CA ILE A 63 -3.69 55.31 1.12
C ILE A 63 -4.67 54.54 0.23
N GLU A 64 -5.15 55.17 -0.85
CA GLU A 64 -6.05 54.55 -1.82
C GLU A 64 -5.40 53.35 -2.51
N ASN A 65 -4.11 53.43 -2.85
CA ASN A 65 -3.39 52.32 -3.48
C ASN A 65 -3.19 51.16 -2.52
N ILE A 66 -2.89 51.44 -1.24
CA ILE A 66 -2.76 50.40 -0.20
C ILE A 66 -4.10 49.69 -0.01
N ARG A 67 -5.20 50.42 0.08
CA ARG A 67 -6.54 49.82 0.23
C ARG A 67 -6.95 49.01 -0.98
N SER A 68 -6.70 49.51 -2.20
CA SER A 68 -6.95 48.75 -3.43
C SER A 68 -6.14 47.45 -3.45
N ALA A 69 -4.87 47.51 -3.08
CA ALA A 69 -4.00 46.33 -3.02
C ALA A 69 -4.48 45.30 -1.97
N LEU A 70 -4.96 45.75 -0.81
CA LEU A 70 -5.57 44.88 0.20
C LEU A 70 -6.87 44.24 -0.29
N GLU A 71 -7.71 44.99 -1.00
CA GLU A 71 -8.92 44.44 -1.62
C GLU A 71 -8.58 43.38 -2.67
N ASP A 72 -7.56 43.60 -3.49
CA ASP A 72 -7.13 42.64 -4.50
C ASP A 72 -6.56 41.36 -3.85
N LEU A 73 -5.67 41.49 -2.87
CA LEU A 73 -5.18 40.35 -2.07
C LEU A 73 -6.32 39.59 -1.37
N SER A 74 -7.37 40.31 -0.91
CA SER A 74 -8.55 39.70 -0.32
C SER A 74 -9.42 38.97 -1.35
N LYS A 75 -9.62 39.55 -2.55
CA LYS A 75 -10.36 38.93 -3.66
C LYS A 75 -9.67 37.65 -4.14
N TRP A 76 -8.34 37.64 -4.14
CA TRP A 76 -7.53 36.45 -4.45
C TRP A 76 -7.51 35.42 -3.32
N ARG A 77 -8.21 35.67 -2.21
CA ARG A 77 -8.23 34.81 -1.02
C ARG A 77 -6.83 34.53 -0.49
N VAL A 78 -5.92 35.50 -0.57
CA VAL A 78 -4.59 35.40 0.05
C VAL A 78 -4.65 35.89 1.50
N ILE A 79 -5.47 36.91 1.75
CA ILE A 79 -5.72 37.48 3.08
C ILE A 79 -7.22 37.52 3.39
N ILE A 80 -7.55 37.62 4.67
CA ILE A 80 -8.90 37.78 5.18
C ILE A 80 -8.97 38.86 6.25
N PHE A 81 -10.00 39.69 6.19
CA PHE A 81 -10.28 40.69 7.22
C PHE A 81 -11.10 40.08 8.37
N LYS A 82 -10.53 40.04 9.57
CA LYS A 82 -11.18 39.53 10.78
C LYS A 82 -11.93 40.66 11.48
N LYS A 83 -13.25 40.75 11.28
CA LYS A 83 -14.10 41.81 11.86
C LYS A 83 -14.00 41.96 13.38
N HIS A 84 -13.78 40.85 14.10
CA HIS A 84 -13.68 40.86 15.56
C HIS A 84 -12.36 41.43 16.09
N THR A 85 -11.28 41.38 15.31
CA THR A 85 -9.98 42.01 15.65
C THR A 85 -9.72 43.30 14.89
N GLY A 86 -10.51 43.62 13.85
CA GLY A 86 -10.28 44.79 13.01
C GLY A 86 -9.00 44.70 12.16
N ALA A 87 -8.47 43.50 11.94
CA ALA A 87 -7.15 43.31 11.31
C ALA A 87 -7.17 42.27 10.19
N TRP A 88 -6.23 42.39 9.27
CA TRP A 88 -5.94 41.41 8.23
C TRP A 88 -5.15 40.23 8.79
N SER A 89 -5.37 39.07 8.20
CA SER A 89 -4.71 37.81 8.55
C SER A 89 -4.54 36.99 7.28
N VAL A 90 -3.57 36.07 7.28
CA VAL A 90 -3.38 35.15 6.17
C VAL A 90 -4.62 34.27 6.00
N PHE A 91 -5.08 34.07 4.77
CA PHE A 91 -6.18 33.15 4.49
C PHE A 91 -5.66 31.70 4.44
N GLU A 92 -6.22 30.85 5.29
CA GLU A 92 -5.77 29.46 5.47
C GLU A 92 -6.53 28.44 4.58
N GLY A 93 -7.46 28.88 3.75
CA GLY A 93 -8.27 28.01 2.88
C GLY A 93 -7.68 27.82 1.48
N SER A 94 -7.99 26.67 0.87
CA SER A 94 -7.72 26.36 -0.53
C SER A 94 -8.90 26.77 -1.42
N ASP A 95 -8.63 27.26 -2.63
CA ASP A 95 -9.67 27.47 -3.67
C ASP A 95 -9.84 26.22 -4.57
N PHE A 96 -8.95 25.23 -4.40
CA PHE A 96 -8.98 23.99 -5.16
C PHE A 96 -10.10 23.07 -4.67
N ASN A 97 -11.08 22.81 -5.53
CA ASN A 97 -12.18 21.89 -5.27
C ASN A 97 -11.75 20.43 -5.51
N ILE A 98 -11.27 19.77 -4.45
CA ILE A 98 -10.81 18.38 -4.47
C ILE A 98 -11.93 17.44 -4.90
N ASP A 99 -13.15 17.64 -4.40
CA ASP A 99 -14.29 16.75 -4.70
C ASP A 99 -14.62 16.76 -6.19
N GLN A 100 -14.63 17.95 -6.81
CA GLN A 100 -14.81 18.08 -8.25
C GLN A 100 -13.66 17.44 -9.04
N ALA A 101 -12.42 17.63 -8.59
CA ALA A 101 -11.25 17.04 -9.26
C ALA A 101 -11.25 15.50 -9.20
N VAL A 102 -11.63 14.93 -8.06
CA VAL A 102 -11.80 13.48 -7.85
C VAL A 102 -12.95 12.96 -8.71
N ALA A 103 -14.10 13.63 -8.72
CA ALA A 103 -15.24 13.23 -9.54
C ALA A 103 -14.92 13.24 -11.04
N GLN A 104 -14.20 14.26 -11.52
CA GLN A 104 -13.75 14.33 -12.92
C GLN A 104 -12.76 13.21 -13.25
N SER A 105 -11.85 12.90 -12.33
CA SER A 105 -10.88 11.82 -12.51
C SER A 105 -11.59 10.46 -12.57
N ARG A 106 -12.54 10.19 -11.66
CA ARG A 106 -13.40 8.99 -11.69
C ARG A 106 -14.17 8.85 -12.99
N ALA A 107 -14.74 9.93 -13.54
CA ALA A 107 -15.48 9.89 -14.79
C ALA A 107 -14.63 9.51 -16.01
N THR A 108 -13.32 9.78 -15.96
CA THR A 108 -12.37 9.41 -17.03
C THR A 108 -11.77 8.01 -16.88
N MET A 109 -11.97 7.34 -15.75
CA MET A 109 -11.46 5.99 -15.52
C MET A 109 -12.35 4.96 -16.21
N LEU A 110 -11.75 4.06 -17.00
CA LEU A 110 -12.43 2.94 -17.66
C LEU A 110 -12.64 1.73 -16.73
N GLY A 111 -12.69 1.95 -15.42
CA GLY A 111 -12.71 0.92 -14.39
C GLY A 111 -11.52 0.98 -13.44
N THR A 112 -11.48 0.03 -12.50
CA THR A 112 -10.46 -0.04 -11.44
C THR A 112 -9.31 -0.94 -11.89
N ASP A 113 -8.10 -0.39 -12.03
CA ASP A 113 -6.92 -1.19 -12.35
C ASP A 113 -6.46 -1.97 -11.09
N PHE A 114 -6.93 -3.21 -10.96
CA PHE A 114 -6.55 -4.08 -9.84
C PHE A 114 -5.08 -4.44 -9.80
N SER A 115 -4.33 -4.29 -10.91
CA SER A 115 -2.88 -4.47 -10.86
C SER A 115 -2.20 -3.36 -10.04
N GLN A 116 -2.75 -2.15 -10.05
CA GLN A 116 -2.30 -1.05 -9.20
C GLN A 116 -2.78 -1.23 -7.77
N LEU A 117 -4.04 -1.62 -7.55
CA LEU A 117 -4.54 -1.90 -6.20
C LEU A 117 -3.79 -3.04 -5.51
N ASN A 118 -3.45 -4.11 -6.24
CA ASN A 118 -2.63 -5.21 -5.70
C ASN A 118 -1.28 -4.72 -5.16
N LYS A 119 -0.69 -3.67 -5.76
CA LYS A 119 0.56 -3.06 -5.26
C LYS A 119 0.34 -2.15 -4.06
N ILE A 120 -0.80 -1.46 -4.01
CA ILE A 120 -1.10 -0.46 -2.98
C ILE A 120 -1.63 -1.10 -1.69
N ALA A 121 -2.37 -2.20 -1.83
CA ALA A 121 -3.09 -2.87 -0.75
C ALA A 121 -2.23 -3.68 0.23
N ASN A 122 -0.90 -3.70 0.07
CA ASN A 122 0.01 -4.48 0.92
C ASN A 122 -0.46 -5.94 1.15
N LEU A 123 -0.98 -6.59 0.10
CA LEU A 123 -1.44 -7.97 0.19
C LEU A 123 -0.25 -8.91 0.36
N TYR A 124 0.01 -9.32 1.61
CA TYR A 124 1.12 -10.20 1.92
C TYR A 124 0.80 -11.66 1.54
N PRO A 125 1.79 -12.41 1.06
CA PRO A 125 1.58 -13.82 0.76
C PRO A 125 1.20 -14.65 1.99
N VAL A 126 0.40 -15.69 1.78
CA VAL A 126 -0.08 -16.59 2.83
C VAL A 126 0.88 -17.75 3.01
N ILE A 127 1.44 -17.86 4.22
CA ILE A 127 2.35 -18.96 4.58
C ILE A 127 1.53 -20.17 5.05
N ALA A 128 1.91 -21.36 4.58
CA ALA A 128 1.42 -22.65 5.07
C ALA A 128 2.05 -22.98 6.44
N LYS A 129 1.65 -22.26 7.49
CA LYS A 129 2.32 -22.28 8.81
C LYS A 129 2.39 -23.67 9.44
N ARG A 130 1.30 -24.43 9.39
CA ARG A 130 1.26 -25.79 9.94
C ARG A 130 2.17 -26.72 9.16
N HIS A 131 2.14 -26.66 7.83
CA HIS A 131 3.03 -27.44 6.97
C HIS A 131 4.49 -27.11 7.27
N TYR A 132 4.84 -25.81 7.30
CA TYR A 132 6.19 -25.35 7.62
C TYR A 132 6.68 -25.87 8.98
N HIS A 133 5.85 -25.81 10.02
CA HIS A 133 6.21 -26.34 11.33
C HIS A 133 6.46 -27.87 11.31
N GLN A 134 5.67 -28.62 10.53
CA GLN A 134 5.71 -30.09 10.51
C GLN A 134 6.79 -30.66 9.57
N THR A 135 7.10 -29.96 8.48
CA THR A 135 8.05 -30.44 7.45
C THR A 135 9.36 -29.65 7.43
N GLY A 136 9.40 -28.50 8.11
CA GLY A 136 10.49 -27.53 8.06
C GLY A 136 10.60 -26.77 6.72
N THR A 137 9.80 -27.12 5.70
CA THR A 137 9.86 -26.53 4.37
C THR A 137 8.93 -25.32 4.25
N PHE A 138 9.49 -24.17 3.85
CA PHE A 138 8.75 -22.94 3.67
C PHE A 138 7.93 -22.97 2.39
N ARG A 139 6.59 -22.98 2.51
CA ARG A 139 5.65 -22.99 1.39
C ARG A 139 4.65 -21.85 1.58
N TRP A 140 4.42 -21.10 0.51
CA TRP A 140 3.56 -19.93 0.53
C TRP A 140 2.75 -19.81 -0.75
N MET A 141 1.58 -19.19 -0.65
CA MET A 141 0.70 -18.87 -1.76
C MET A 141 0.55 -17.37 -1.87
N ASN A 142 0.54 -16.85 -3.09
CA ASN A 142 0.34 -15.41 -3.30
C ASN A 142 -1.14 -15.03 -3.17
N ILE A 143 -1.42 -13.74 -3.00
CA ILE A 143 -2.79 -13.20 -3.04
C ILE A 143 -2.89 -12.26 -4.24
N ALA A 144 -4.00 -12.34 -4.99
CA ALA A 144 -4.32 -11.39 -6.04
C ALA A 144 -5.80 -11.00 -6.02
N LEU A 145 -6.07 -9.77 -6.44
CA LEU A 145 -7.40 -9.23 -6.74
C LEU A 145 -7.65 -9.23 -8.25
N CYS A 146 -8.87 -9.56 -8.67
CA CYS A 146 -9.35 -9.34 -10.04
C CYS A 146 -10.87 -9.10 -10.08
N HIS A 147 -11.38 -8.60 -11.20
CA HIS A 147 -12.82 -8.64 -11.45
C HIS A 147 -13.29 -10.10 -11.65
N LEU A 148 -14.55 -10.38 -11.30
CA LEU A 148 -15.14 -11.71 -11.46
C LEU A 148 -15.11 -12.20 -12.92
N ASN A 149 -15.28 -11.30 -13.90
CA ASN A 149 -15.22 -11.63 -15.33
C ASN A 149 -13.81 -12.03 -15.81
N GLU A 150 -12.76 -11.66 -15.07
CA GLU A 150 -11.35 -11.97 -15.37
C GLU A 150 -10.84 -13.21 -14.65
N VAL A 151 -11.61 -13.77 -13.70
CA VAL A 151 -11.14 -14.84 -12.82
C VAL A 151 -10.68 -16.09 -13.59
N LYS A 152 -11.40 -16.46 -14.67
CA LYS A 152 -11.06 -17.60 -15.53
C LYS A 152 -9.73 -17.37 -16.26
N LYS A 153 -9.58 -16.20 -16.87
CA LYS A 153 -8.34 -15.79 -17.56
C LYS A 153 -7.14 -15.81 -16.60
N TYR A 154 -7.31 -15.22 -15.41
CA TYR A 154 -6.26 -15.18 -14.40
C TYR A 154 -5.84 -16.60 -13.97
N SER A 155 -6.83 -17.49 -13.79
CA SER A 155 -6.58 -18.89 -13.43
C SER A 155 -5.83 -19.67 -14.52
N GLU A 156 -6.20 -19.49 -15.78
CA GLU A 156 -5.55 -20.16 -16.92
C GLU A 156 -4.11 -19.70 -17.12
N GLU A 157 -3.83 -18.41 -16.91
CA GLU A 157 -2.50 -17.81 -17.06
C GLU A 157 -1.58 -18.05 -15.86
N PHE A 158 -2.13 -18.43 -14.69
CA PHE A 158 -1.36 -18.56 -13.46
C PHE A 158 -0.40 -19.75 -13.48
N GLN A 159 0.89 -19.43 -13.27
CA GLN A 159 1.96 -20.35 -12.96
C GLN A 159 2.89 -19.71 -11.93
N PRO A 160 3.39 -20.48 -10.94
CA PRO A 160 4.45 -20.02 -10.04
C PRO A 160 5.62 -19.35 -10.76
N ARG A 161 5.99 -18.13 -10.34
CA ARG A 161 7.16 -17.41 -10.88
C ARG A 161 8.22 -17.09 -9.84
N ASN A 162 7.85 -16.86 -8.59
CA ASN A 162 8.74 -16.33 -7.56
C ASN A 162 8.91 -17.29 -6.37
N GLY A 163 8.51 -18.56 -6.51
CA GLY A 163 8.62 -19.59 -5.46
C GLY A 163 7.31 -19.88 -4.72
N GLU A 164 6.23 -19.15 -5.01
CA GLU A 164 4.88 -19.51 -4.57
C GLU A 164 4.48 -20.87 -5.14
N PHE A 165 3.75 -21.69 -4.38
CA PHE A 165 3.24 -22.96 -4.93
C PHE A 165 1.80 -22.84 -5.44
N GLY A 166 1.11 -21.73 -5.14
CA GLY A 166 -0.29 -21.50 -5.50
C GLY A 166 -0.75 -20.06 -5.28
N LEU A 167 -2.04 -19.81 -5.50
CA LEU A 167 -2.68 -18.50 -5.49
C LEU A 167 -4.00 -18.51 -4.70
N PHE A 168 -4.21 -17.48 -3.89
CA PHE A 168 -5.53 -17.04 -3.44
C PHE A 168 -5.99 -15.90 -4.35
N LEU A 169 -7.09 -16.11 -5.06
CA LEU A 169 -7.65 -15.13 -6.00
C LEU A 169 -8.95 -14.59 -5.44
N LEU A 170 -8.94 -13.33 -5.02
CA LEU A 170 -10.11 -12.64 -4.52
C LEU A 170 -10.82 -11.97 -5.70
N ALA A 171 -11.95 -12.53 -6.11
CA ALA A 171 -12.74 -12.09 -7.25
C ALA A 171 -13.81 -11.11 -6.80
N LEU A 172 -13.82 -9.92 -7.40
CA LEU A 172 -14.76 -8.85 -7.08
C LEU A 172 -15.89 -8.82 -8.14
N PRO A 173 -17.13 -9.17 -7.76
CA PRO A 173 -18.29 -9.08 -8.65
C PRO A 173 -18.65 -7.63 -8.99
N GLU A 174 -19.35 -7.45 -10.11
CA GLU A 174 -20.00 -6.18 -10.43
C GLU A 174 -21.32 -6.02 -9.65
N ARG A 175 -21.87 -4.80 -9.66
CA ARG A 175 -23.19 -4.52 -9.09
C ARG A 175 -24.26 -5.40 -9.76
N ASN A 176 -25.09 -6.06 -8.93
CA ASN A 176 -26.21 -6.93 -9.32
C ASN A 176 -25.86 -8.35 -9.81
N VAL A 177 -24.65 -8.84 -9.58
CA VAL A 177 -24.34 -10.26 -9.82
C VAL A 177 -25.00 -11.13 -8.75
N ASN A 178 -25.60 -12.25 -9.18
CA ASN A 178 -26.12 -13.27 -8.27
C ASN A 178 -24.95 -13.99 -7.58
N GLU A 179 -24.90 -13.99 -6.25
CA GLU A 179 -23.84 -14.62 -5.45
C GLU A 179 -23.63 -16.10 -5.80
N GLU A 180 -24.70 -16.86 -6.04
CA GLU A 180 -24.61 -18.27 -6.45
C GLU A 180 -23.91 -18.43 -7.80
N GLN A 181 -24.20 -17.55 -8.76
CA GLN A 181 -23.54 -17.57 -10.07
C GLN A 181 -22.07 -17.19 -9.95
N ALA A 182 -21.75 -16.19 -9.13
CA ALA A 182 -20.37 -15.80 -8.87
C ALA A 182 -19.58 -16.95 -8.23
N LYS A 183 -20.18 -17.68 -7.28
CA LYS A 183 -19.59 -18.84 -6.63
C LYS A 183 -19.27 -19.96 -7.61
N ILE A 184 -20.19 -20.25 -8.53
CA ILE A 184 -19.96 -21.23 -9.62
C ILE A 184 -18.78 -20.78 -10.49
N ILE A 185 -18.71 -19.50 -10.86
CA ILE A 185 -17.61 -18.96 -11.67
C ILE A 185 -16.27 -19.08 -10.94
N CYS A 186 -16.22 -18.80 -9.64
CA CYS A 186 -15.02 -18.96 -8.83
C CYS A 186 -14.62 -20.43 -8.69
N ALA A 187 -15.57 -21.32 -8.45
CA ALA A 187 -15.33 -22.75 -8.39
C ALA A 187 -14.74 -23.29 -9.69
N ASP A 188 -15.31 -22.93 -10.84
CA ASP A 188 -14.82 -23.30 -12.18
C ASP A 188 -13.36 -22.86 -12.41
N ALA A 189 -12.98 -21.69 -11.86
CA ALA A 189 -11.64 -21.15 -11.98
C ALA A 189 -10.67 -21.68 -10.91
N SER A 190 -11.18 -22.33 -9.87
CA SER A 190 -10.36 -22.90 -8.80
C SER A 190 -9.86 -24.29 -9.16
N ARG A 191 -8.72 -24.68 -8.60
CA ARG A 191 -8.13 -26.02 -8.79
C ARG A 191 -7.16 -26.35 -7.68
N SER A 192 -6.99 -27.62 -7.33
CA SER A 192 -5.98 -28.08 -6.37
C SER A 192 -4.64 -28.49 -7.03
N LYS A 193 -4.64 -28.77 -8.34
CA LYS A 193 -3.46 -29.23 -9.09
C LYS A 193 -3.44 -28.67 -10.53
N PRO A 194 -2.27 -28.57 -11.19
CA PRO A 194 -0.92 -28.82 -10.65
C PRO A 194 -0.46 -27.72 -9.67
N TRP A 195 -0.98 -26.50 -9.82
CA TRP A 195 -0.75 -25.35 -8.95
C TRP A 195 -2.10 -24.94 -8.34
N PRO A 196 -2.26 -24.93 -7.00
CA PRO A 196 -3.50 -24.55 -6.38
C PRO A 196 -3.90 -23.13 -6.70
N ILE A 197 -5.18 -22.97 -7.03
CA ILE A 197 -5.85 -21.69 -7.11
C ILE A 197 -7.12 -21.82 -6.27
N VAL A 198 -7.17 -21.04 -5.19
CA VAL A 198 -8.36 -20.92 -4.36
C VAL A 198 -8.99 -19.59 -4.71
N ALA A 199 -10.18 -19.61 -5.30
CA ALA A 199 -10.90 -18.41 -5.68
C ALA A 199 -11.95 -18.09 -4.61
N GLY A 200 -12.12 -16.82 -4.25
CA GLY A 200 -13.09 -16.42 -3.24
C GLY A 200 -13.76 -15.10 -3.54
N ILE A 201 -14.98 -14.95 -3.02
CA ILE A 201 -15.78 -13.74 -3.18
C ILE A 201 -15.97 -13.10 -1.80
N PRO A 202 -15.57 -11.84 -1.61
CA PRO A 202 -15.80 -11.16 -0.36
C PRO A 202 -17.18 -10.49 -0.34
N HIS A 203 -17.86 -10.48 0.81
CA HIS A 203 -19.17 -9.81 0.94
C HIS A 203 -19.08 -8.27 0.83
N ASN A 204 -17.94 -7.68 1.16
CA ASN A 204 -17.69 -6.23 1.09
C ASN A 204 -17.09 -5.78 -0.26
N TYR A 205 -17.29 -6.55 -1.35
CA TYR A 205 -16.71 -6.27 -2.67
C TYR A 205 -17.01 -4.86 -3.20
N LEU A 206 -18.25 -4.37 -3.03
CA LEU A 206 -18.65 -3.02 -3.46
C LEU A 206 -17.86 -1.94 -2.72
N ARG A 207 -17.59 -2.14 -1.42
CA ARG A 207 -16.85 -1.17 -0.60
C ARG A 207 -15.39 -1.12 -1.03
N ILE A 208 -14.79 -2.27 -1.34
CA ILE A 208 -13.42 -2.38 -1.86
C ILE A 208 -13.32 -1.70 -3.22
N GLU A 209 -14.28 -1.93 -4.11
CA GLU A 209 -14.32 -1.32 -5.44
C GLU A 209 -14.44 0.21 -5.35
N ASP A 210 -15.35 0.72 -4.52
CA ASP A 210 -15.52 2.16 -4.32
C ASP A 210 -14.26 2.80 -3.70
N LEU A 211 -13.68 2.21 -2.66
CA LEU A 211 -12.45 2.71 -2.04
C LEU A 211 -11.27 2.67 -3.01
N GLY A 212 -11.15 1.59 -3.79
CA GLY A 212 -10.11 1.43 -4.80
C GLY A 212 -10.20 2.48 -5.90
N ALA A 213 -11.41 2.72 -6.43
CA ALA A 213 -11.65 3.76 -7.43
C ALA A 213 -11.42 5.17 -6.88
N GLU A 214 -11.76 5.43 -5.61
CA GLU A 214 -11.47 6.71 -4.96
C GLU A 214 -9.97 6.93 -4.78
N LEU A 215 -9.24 5.91 -4.31
CA LEU A 215 -7.80 5.99 -4.10
C LEU A 215 -7.04 6.25 -5.40
N LEU A 216 -7.39 5.53 -6.48
CA LEU A 216 -6.82 5.76 -7.80
C LEU A 216 -7.14 7.17 -8.32
N ALA A 217 -8.36 7.65 -8.14
CA ALA A 217 -8.74 9.00 -8.53
C ALA A 217 -7.95 10.07 -7.76
N LEU A 218 -7.76 9.91 -6.46
CA LEU A 218 -6.94 10.81 -5.63
C LEU A 218 -5.46 10.81 -6.07
N GLN A 219 -4.89 9.65 -6.40
CA GLN A 219 -3.53 9.54 -6.95
C GLN A 219 -3.41 10.21 -8.32
N ILE A 220 -4.43 10.11 -9.17
CA ILE A 220 -4.50 10.82 -10.45
C ILE A 220 -4.54 12.34 -10.22
N VAL A 221 -5.36 12.82 -9.27
CA VAL A 221 -5.40 14.25 -8.91
C VAL A 221 -4.02 14.72 -8.44
N GLN A 222 -3.38 13.97 -7.54
CA GLN A 222 -2.04 14.29 -7.04
C GLN A 222 -0.99 14.36 -8.16
N THR A 223 -1.02 13.45 -9.12
CA THR A 223 0.00 13.33 -10.17
C THR A 223 -0.29 14.18 -11.40
N LYS A 224 -1.49 14.09 -11.99
CA LYS A 224 -1.85 14.79 -13.24
C LYS A 224 -2.26 16.24 -13.03
N ARG A 225 -2.87 16.57 -11.89
CA ARG A 225 -3.18 17.97 -11.51
C ARG A 225 -2.16 18.55 -10.54
N GLY A 226 -0.98 17.94 -10.47
CA GLY A 226 0.12 18.41 -9.63
C GLY A 226 0.43 19.90 -9.83
N HIS A 227 0.31 20.41 -11.06
CA HIS A 227 0.51 21.83 -11.38
C HIS A 227 -0.52 22.78 -10.73
N GLU A 228 -1.80 22.38 -10.66
CA GLU A 228 -2.86 23.11 -9.94
C GLU A 228 -2.65 23.06 -8.42
N LEU A 229 -1.92 22.05 -7.94
CA LEU A 229 -1.61 21.83 -6.52
C LEU A 229 -0.26 22.43 -6.07
N GLN A 230 0.68 22.75 -6.97
CA GLN A 230 2.04 23.16 -6.57
C GLN A 230 2.05 24.43 -5.72
N GLY A 231 1.17 25.38 -6.01
CA GLY A 231 1.03 26.63 -5.28
C GLY A 231 -0.02 26.62 -4.15
N ASP A 232 -0.60 25.46 -3.82
CA ASP A 232 -1.60 25.34 -2.76
C ASP A 232 -1.19 24.22 -1.78
N ALA A 233 -0.43 24.59 -0.74
CA ALA A 233 0.03 23.63 0.25
C ALA A 233 -1.14 23.02 1.06
N VAL A 234 -2.25 23.75 1.23
CA VAL A 234 -3.43 23.27 1.96
C VAL A 234 -4.11 22.17 1.16
N ALA A 235 -4.38 22.41 -0.13
CA ALA A 235 -4.93 21.41 -1.05
C ALA A 235 -4.04 20.16 -1.12
N ARG A 236 -2.71 20.33 -1.23
CA ARG A 236 -1.76 19.20 -1.22
C ARG A 236 -1.85 18.36 0.05
N ARG A 237 -1.87 19.00 1.22
CA ARG A 237 -1.99 18.29 2.50
C ARG A 237 -3.32 17.58 2.62
N GLU A 238 -4.41 18.20 2.18
CA GLU A 238 -5.74 17.59 2.23
C GLU A 238 -5.82 16.38 1.28
N VAL A 239 -5.34 16.50 0.03
CA VAL A 239 -5.26 15.36 -0.90
C VAL A 239 -4.41 14.23 -0.30
N GLN A 240 -3.25 14.53 0.27
CA GLN A 240 -2.39 13.52 0.89
C GLN A 240 -3.05 12.87 2.12
N ALA A 241 -3.76 13.65 2.94
CA ALA A 241 -4.50 13.15 4.10
C ALA A 241 -5.63 12.22 3.65
N ARG A 242 -6.40 12.60 2.62
CA ARG A 242 -7.44 11.76 2.03
C ARG A 242 -6.87 10.48 1.44
N ILE A 243 -5.76 10.54 0.68
CA ILE A 243 -5.07 9.34 0.17
C ILE A 243 -4.73 8.39 1.31
N SER A 244 -4.11 8.91 2.37
CA SER A 244 -3.66 8.10 3.51
C SER A 244 -4.84 7.46 4.25
N ALA A 245 -5.93 8.20 4.46
CA ALA A 245 -7.15 7.71 5.10
C ALA A 245 -7.87 6.65 4.25
N THR A 246 -8.04 6.91 2.94
CA THR A 246 -8.68 5.97 2.01
C THR A 246 -7.84 4.70 1.85
N GLN A 247 -6.52 4.81 1.80
CA GLN A 247 -5.62 3.65 1.77
C GLN A 247 -5.76 2.81 3.04
N SER A 248 -5.71 3.42 4.23
CA SER A 248 -5.85 2.69 5.50
C SER A 248 -7.19 1.96 5.58
N THR A 249 -8.28 2.63 5.16
CA THR A 249 -9.61 2.03 5.13
C THR A 249 -9.69 0.87 4.14
N LEU A 250 -9.06 1.00 2.97
CA LEU A 250 -9.00 -0.05 1.96
C LEU A 250 -8.23 -1.28 2.47
N GLU A 251 -7.10 -1.06 3.16
CA GLU A 251 -6.31 -2.14 3.77
C GLU A 251 -7.13 -2.91 4.82
N GLU A 252 -7.88 -2.21 5.67
CA GLU A 252 -8.80 -2.82 6.64
C GLU A 252 -9.90 -3.65 5.95
N GLN A 253 -10.52 -3.10 4.90
CA GLN A 253 -11.56 -3.80 4.16
C GLN A 253 -11.05 -5.03 3.40
N LEU A 254 -9.82 -4.98 2.90
CA LEU A 254 -9.17 -6.13 2.27
C LEU A 254 -8.78 -7.20 3.29
N ALA A 255 -8.32 -6.81 4.48
CA ALA A 255 -8.03 -7.75 5.56
C ALA A 255 -9.31 -8.49 6.02
N GLU A 256 -10.42 -7.75 6.16
CA GLU A 256 -11.75 -8.31 6.44
C GLU A 256 -12.17 -9.28 5.33
N ALA A 257 -12.07 -8.85 4.07
CA ALA A 257 -12.42 -9.64 2.89
C ALA A 257 -11.66 -10.97 2.84
N LEU A 258 -10.36 -10.97 3.10
CA LEU A 258 -9.57 -12.18 3.13
C LEU A 258 -9.99 -13.16 4.25
N ALA A 259 -10.47 -12.62 5.37
CA ALA A 259 -10.91 -13.43 6.51
C ALA A 259 -12.32 -14.00 6.32
N THR A 260 -13.22 -13.28 5.64
CA THR A 260 -14.65 -13.61 5.55
C THR A 260 -15.11 -14.04 4.16
N ALA A 261 -14.25 -13.99 3.14
CA ALA A 261 -14.63 -14.40 1.79
C ALA A 261 -15.10 -15.86 1.73
N GLU A 262 -16.05 -16.11 0.84
CA GLU A 262 -16.50 -17.45 0.48
C GLU A 262 -15.48 -18.08 -0.48
N TRP A 263 -14.51 -18.78 0.10
CA TRP A 263 -13.47 -19.47 -0.65
C TRP A 263 -14.00 -20.77 -1.29
N CYS A 264 -13.56 -21.06 -2.50
CA CYS A 264 -13.90 -22.25 -3.28
C CYS A 264 -12.62 -22.94 -3.78
N ILE A 265 -12.64 -24.27 -3.82
CA ILE A 265 -11.58 -25.08 -4.43
C ILE A 265 -12.14 -26.35 -5.08
N ASP A 266 -11.76 -26.61 -6.33
CA ASP A 266 -12.18 -27.75 -7.18
C ASP A 266 -13.69 -27.82 -7.51
N SER A 267 -14.59 -27.37 -6.61
CA SER A 267 -16.03 -27.30 -6.86
C SER A 267 -16.71 -26.27 -5.95
N ALA A 268 -17.92 -25.83 -6.33
CA ALA A 268 -18.69 -24.83 -5.56
C ALA A 268 -19.18 -25.34 -4.19
N GLN A 269 -19.24 -26.66 -4.01
CA GLN A 269 -19.62 -27.31 -2.75
C GLN A 269 -18.41 -27.55 -1.83
N ALA A 270 -17.21 -27.48 -2.39
CA ALA A 270 -15.96 -27.68 -1.66
C ALA A 270 -15.48 -26.34 -1.10
N GLU A 271 -16.08 -25.97 0.04
CA GLU A 271 -15.64 -24.83 0.84
C GLU A 271 -14.51 -25.24 1.78
N PRO A 272 -13.29 -24.74 1.56
CA PRO A 272 -12.17 -25.02 2.44
C PRO A 272 -12.39 -24.33 3.79
N LYS A 273 -12.42 -25.11 4.87
CA LYS A 273 -12.67 -24.59 6.22
C LYS A 273 -11.40 -24.08 6.91
N GLY A 274 -11.54 -22.98 7.62
CA GLY A 274 -10.52 -22.39 8.49
C GLY A 274 -9.77 -21.22 7.85
N THR A 275 -8.73 -20.74 8.54
CA THR A 275 -7.91 -19.61 8.06
C THR A 275 -7.20 -19.92 6.73
N LEU A 276 -6.87 -18.90 5.94
CA LEU A 276 -6.08 -19.05 4.70
C LEU A 276 -4.79 -19.86 4.91
N SER A 277 -4.13 -19.68 6.06
CA SER A 277 -2.91 -20.43 6.40
C SER A 277 -3.17 -21.93 6.60
N SER A 278 -4.33 -22.29 7.15
CA SER A 278 -4.78 -23.68 7.26
C SER A 278 -5.05 -24.29 5.89
N ILE A 279 -5.76 -23.54 5.03
CA ILE A 279 -6.07 -23.95 3.66
C ILE A 279 -4.78 -24.19 2.86
N ALA A 280 -3.85 -23.23 2.90
CA ALA A 280 -2.54 -23.35 2.28
C ALA A 280 -1.75 -24.55 2.82
N SER A 281 -1.83 -24.83 4.13
CA SER A 281 -1.17 -25.99 4.73
C SER A 281 -1.73 -27.31 4.21
N SER A 282 -3.07 -27.44 4.15
CA SER A 282 -3.71 -28.65 3.62
C SER A 282 -3.39 -28.87 2.14
N LEU A 283 -3.31 -27.81 1.35
CA LEU A 283 -2.89 -27.89 -0.05
C LEU A 283 -1.43 -28.27 -0.20
N ALA A 284 -0.55 -27.68 0.62
CA ALA A 284 0.87 -28.04 0.65
C ALA A 284 1.06 -29.51 1.03
N ASP A 285 0.34 -30.02 2.04
CA ASP A 285 0.39 -31.44 2.42
C ASP A 285 -0.02 -32.36 1.27
N ASN A 286 -1.10 -32.01 0.56
CA ASN A 286 -1.62 -32.81 -0.55
C ASN A 286 -0.69 -32.82 -1.77
N ILE A 287 -0.04 -31.70 -2.06
CA ILE A 287 0.89 -31.58 -3.20
C ILE A 287 2.23 -32.22 -2.88
N TYR A 288 2.75 -31.94 -1.67
CA TYR A 288 4.09 -32.31 -1.24
C TYR A 288 4.06 -33.49 -0.26
N TYR A 289 3.07 -34.39 -0.36
CA TYR A 289 2.92 -35.55 0.52
C TYR A 289 4.12 -36.52 0.51
N LYS A 290 4.94 -36.49 -0.55
CA LYS A 290 6.18 -37.26 -0.69
C LYS A 290 7.46 -36.44 -0.45
N ALA A 291 7.34 -35.15 -0.13
CA ALA A 291 8.51 -34.33 0.12
C ALA A 291 9.18 -34.76 1.45
N PRO A 292 10.51 -34.82 1.50
CA PRO A 292 11.22 -35.09 2.75
C PRO A 292 10.98 -33.97 3.75
N ARG A 293 11.07 -34.30 5.04
CA ARG A 293 11.04 -33.31 6.12
C ARG A 293 12.46 -32.81 6.35
N LEU A 294 12.67 -31.52 6.15
CA LEU A 294 13.96 -30.85 6.21
C LEU A 294 13.79 -29.62 7.08
N TRP A 295 14.47 -29.53 8.22
CA TRP A 295 14.40 -28.37 9.11
C TRP A 295 15.57 -27.39 8.89
N SER A 296 16.55 -27.78 8.07
CA SER A 296 17.67 -26.91 7.74
C SER A 296 17.24 -25.75 6.81
N GLU A 297 17.28 -24.54 7.36
CA GLU A 297 17.06 -23.31 6.59
C GLU A 297 18.10 -23.12 5.47
N LEU A 298 19.31 -23.66 5.66
CA LEU A 298 20.39 -23.66 4.68
C LEU A 298 20.09 -24.56 3.46
N VAL A 299 19.05 -25.40 3.54
CA VAL A 299 18.56 -26.22 2.42
C VAL A 299 17.27 -25.66 1.84
N ASN A 300 16.38 -25.12 2.68
CA ASN A 300 15.02 -24.72 2.30
C ASN A 300 14.87 -23.31 1.72
N ARG A 301 15.91 -22.48 1.71
CA ARG A 301 15.85 -21.14 1.07
C ARG A 301 16.17 -21.23 -0.42
N ASP A 302 15.41 -20.50 -1.24
CA ASP A 302 15.67 -20.38 -2.68
C ASP A 302 16.95 -19.59 -2.98
N ASN A 303 17.24 -18.56 -2.17
CA ASN A 303 18.48 -17.77 -2.26
C ASN A 303 19.41 -18.08 -1.08
N LEU A 304 20.46 -18.85 -1.36
CA LEU A 304 21.46 -19.29 -0.39
C LEU A 304 22.77 -18.50 -0.51
N SER A 305 23.51 -18.39 0.59
CA SER A 305 24.88 -17.86 0.54
C SER A 305 25.78 -18.77 -0.31
N SER A 306 26.84 -18.23 -0.91
CA SER A 306 27.81 -19.02 -1.70
C SER A 306 28.39 -20.20 -0.91
N ASN A 307 28.62 -20.02 0.40
CA ASN A 307 29.07 -21.08 1.30
C ASN A 307 28.03 -22.18 1.51
N SER A 308 26.76 -21.80 1.64
CA SER A 308 25.63 -22.74 1.78
C SER A 308 25.42 -23.57 0.51
N VAL A 309 25.53 -22.94 -0.67
CA VAL A 309 25.46 -23.64 -1.97
C VAL A 309 26.58 -24.66 -2.11
N LYS A 310 27.83 -24.28 -1.76
CA LYS A 310 28.98 -25.19 -1.78
C LYS A 310 28.77 -26.36 -0.82
N ALA A 311 28.31 -26.10 0.40
CA ALA A 311 28.05 -27.12 1.41
C ALA A 311 26.96 -28.12 0.97
N ARG A 312 25.87 -27.63 0.36
CA ARG A 312 24.80 -28.47 -0.18
C ARG A 312 25.28 -29.34 -1.34
N LYS A 313 26.09 -28.77 -2.26
CA LYS A 313 26.66 -29.52 -3.38
C LYS A 313 27.61 -30.62 -2.89
N GLU A 314 28.50 -30.29 -1.95
CA GLU A 314 29.39 -31.25 -1.31
C GLU A 314 28.61 -32.38 -0.64
N LEU A 315 27.59 -32.05 0.15
CA LEU A 315 26.75 -33.06 0.80
C LEU A 315 26.10 -34.01 -0.23
N LEU A 316 25.56 -33.49 -1.33
CA LEU A 316 24.96 -34.31 -2.38
C LEU A 316 25.95 -35.29 -3.02
N TYR A 317 27.18 -34.85 -3.31
CA TYR A 317 28.22 -35.76 -3.82
C TYR A 317 28.56 -36.85 -2.80
N ARG A 318 28.72 -36.48 -1.52
CA ARG A 318 29.00 -37.46 -0.46
C ARG A 318 27.87 -38.46 -0.24
N MET A 319 26.61 -38.04 -0.38
CA MET A 319 25.46 -38.95 -0.31
C MET A 319 25.45 -39.97 -1.45
N LEU A 320 26.04 -39.64 -2.61
CA LEU A 320 26.16 -40.53 -3.76
C LEU A 320 27.40 -41.44 -3.70
N GLU A 321 28.52 -40.89 -3.25
CA GLU A 321 29.84 -41.56 -3.32
C GLU A 321 30.20 -42.36 -2.06
N ASN A 322 29.67 -41.95 -0.90
CA ASN A 322 30.05 -42.47 0.42
C ASN A 322 28.84 -43.04 1.19
N GLU A 323 27.86 -43.57 0.46
CA GLU A 323 26.70 -44.22 1.05
C GLU A 323 27.13 -45.40 1.94
N GLY A 324 26.63 -45.45 3.17
CA GLY A 324 26.99 -46.48 4.16
C GLY A 324 28.21 -46.16 5.03
N GLU A 325 28.96 -45.09 4.74
CA GLU A 325 30.04 -44.64 5.62
C GLU A 325 29.52 -43.76 6.77
N LEU A 326 30.15 -43.88 7.95
CA LEU A 326 29.81 -43.03 9.09
C LEU A 326 30.00 -41.55 8.72
N HIS A 327 28.93 -40.76 8.87
CA HIS A 327 28.88 -39.34 8.45
C HIS A 327 29.23 -39.10 6.97
N LEU A 328 29.00 -40.07 6.07
CA LEU A 328 29.32 -39.98 4.63
C LEU A 328 30.82 -39.68 4.36
N GLY A 329 31.70 -40.14 5.25
CA GLY A 329 33.14 -39.89 5.17
C GLY A 329 33.54 -38.42 5.40
N ILE A 330 32.68 -37.60 6.02
CA ILE A 330 32.97 -36.19 6.29
C ILE A 330 33.81 -36.06 7.57
N GLU A 331 35.05 -35.60 7.42
CA GLU A 331 35.95 -35.28 8.53
C GLU A 331 35.73 -33.86 9.07
N GLY A 332 35.96 -33.68 10.38
CA GLY A 332 35.73 -32.39 11.05
C GLY A 332 34.25 -32.01 11.13
N TYR A 333 33.96 -30.71 11.27
CA TYR A 333 32.58 -30.20 11.36
C TYR A 333 32.30 -29.07 10.34
N PRO A 334 32.50 -29.33 9.03
CA PRO A 334 32.18 -28.36 7.99
C PRO A 334 30.66 -28.16 7.84
N ALA A 335 30.26 -27.09 7.15
CA ALA A 335 28.84 -26.79 6.93
C ALA A 335 28.04 -27.95 6.31
N SER A 336 28.65 -28.77 5.45
CA SER A 336 28.02 -29.98 4.86
C SER A 336 27.69 -31.05 5.91
N ARG A 337 28.52 -31.21 6.95
CA ARG A 337 28.25 -32.11 8.08
C ARG A 337 27.11 -31.59 8.94
N GLY A 338 27.09 -30.28 9.22
CA GLY A 338 25.98 -29.64 9.93
C GLY A 338 24.64 -29.79 9.19
N LEU A 339 24.66 -29.77 7.85
CA LEU A 339 23.48 -30.07 7.03
C LEU A 339 23.04 -31.53 7.17
N TYR A 340 23.97 -32.48 7.01
CA TYR A 340 23.71 -33.91 7.14
C TYR A 340 23.10 -34.27 8.50
N GLU A 341 23.63 -33.73 9.60
CA GLU A 341 23.19 -34.09 10.95
C GLU A 341 21.85 -33.45 11.33
N ASN A 342 21.54 -32.24 10.83
CA ASN A 342 20.27 -31.55 11.13
C ASN A 342 19.06 -32.08 10.32
N ASP A 343 19.29 -32.61 9.13
CA ASP A 343 18.22 -33.13 8.26
C ASP A 343 17.91 -34.63 8.52
N SER A 344 18.54 -35.24 9.54
CA SER A 344 18.60 -36.70 9.74
C SER A 344 17.93 -37.27 11.00
N PRO A 345 16.68 -36.92 11.37
CA PRO A 345 15.87 -37.85 12.17
C PRO A 345 15.46 -39.07 11.33
N SER A 346 15.22 -38.87 10.03
CA SER A 346 14.68 -39.89 9.11
C SER A 346 15.73 -40.86 8.57
N TYR A 347 17.00 -40.42 8.45
CA TYR A 347 18.11 -41.24 7.95
C TYR A 347 18.79 -42.08 9.04
N ARG A 348 18.61 -41.75 10.33
CA ARG A 348 19.06 -42.61 11.45
C ARG A 348 18.50 -44.03 11.37
N LEU A 349 17.27 -44.19 10.88
CA LEU A 349 16.62 -45.50 10.80
C LEU A 349 17.16 -46.42 9.69
N VAL A 350 17.87 -45.89 8.69
CA VAL A 350 18.38 -46.71 7.57
C VAL A 350 19.78 -47.25 7.87
N CYS A 351 20.62 -46.50 8.57
CA CYS A 351 22.00 -46.92 8.86
C CYS A 351 22.18 -47.69 10.18
N GLU A 352 21.25 -47.61 11.14
CA GLU A 352 21.32 -48.44 12.37
C GLU A 352 20.79 -49.87 12.18
N ALA A 353 20.24 -50.20 11.01
CA ALA A 353 19.65 -51.51 10.70
C ALA A 353 20.40 -52.30 9.59
N SER A 354 21.63 -51.91 9.24
CA SER A 354 22.48 -52.61 8.26
C SER A 354 23.62 -53.38 8.94
#